data_AF-Q1CW24-F1
#
_entry.id   AF-Q1CW24-F1
#
_cell.length_a   1.000
_cell.length_b   1.000
_cell.length_c   1.000
_cell.angle_alpha   90.00
_cell.angle_beta   90.00
_cell.angle_gamma   90.00
#
_symmetry.space_group_name_H-M   'P 1'
#
loop_
_entity.id
_entity.type
_entity.pdbx_description
1 polymer ?
#
loop_
_entity_poly.entity_id
_entity_poly.type
_entity_poly.pdbx_seq_one_letter_code
_entity_poly.pdbx_strand_id
1 'polypeptide(L)'
;MALPLPTYFEDFLQGIRPTAAQRQDMITGHSTLKERLLADEKLSPGFVSLFLQGSYKRRTAVRPKDGKRADVDLIVVTRMKESEFTPAQAMACFKPFLDQHYAGKYRQQGRSFGIELSYVEMDLVITAAPSEAEAGVYSELAKSEGQLRADEDTDQSLLKVVEESASLWRSQRLRIPDRDAGAWQDTHPLAQLTWTSQKNARCSRHFVNVVKALKWWRLVHLDELPERPKSYPLEHLIGDCCPDGITSVAEGVVRTLENFAQRYAIHAAAHQSPHSPDRGVDQNVMARISGSDFAKFHAQVVKASQTARQAFDAPDAQAAAPLWRELFGDKFPNAPDAGGGGSPSKGGFSKHEGGPGTVGGGRFARE
;
A
#
# COMPACT_ATOMS: atom_id res chain seq x y z
N MET A 1 7.43 10.81 -33.45
CA MET A 1 6.16 10.46 -32.77
C MET A 1 6.42 10.55 -31.28
N ALA A 2 5.50 11.11 -30.49
CA ALA A 2 5.66 11.10 -29.03
C ALA A 2 5.72 9.67 -28.53
N LEU A 3 6.66 9.39 -27.62
CA LEU A 3 6.84 8.08 -27.00
C LEU A 3 5.51 7.58 -26.41
N PRO A 4 5.00 6.38 -26.74
CA PRO A 4 3.78 5.83 -26.16
C PRO A 4 3.95 5.40 -24.69
N LEU A 5 4.99 5.89 -24.00
CA LEU A 5 5.32 5.56 -22.61
C LEU A 5 4.15 5.69 -21.62
N PRO A 6 3.22 6.66 -21.75
CA PRO A 6 2.02 6.69 -20.90
C PRO A 6 1.21 5.39 -20.97
N THR A 7 0.96 4.86 -22.17
CA THR A 7 0.21 3.60 -22.37
C THR A 7 0.95 2.37 -21.85
N TYR A 8 2.29 2.36 -21.92
CA TYR A 8 3.10 1.24 -21.40
C TYR A 8 3.06 1.16 -19.88
N PHE A 9 3.12 2.31 -19.21
CA PHE A 9 2.98 2.38 -17.77
C PHE A 9 1.55 2.04 -17.32
N GLU A 10 0.52 2.36 -18.10
CA GLU A 10 -0.86 1.92 -17.83
C GLU A 10 -0.97 0.39 -17.87
N ASP A 11 -0.49 -0.26 -18.93
CA ASP A 11 -0.48 -1.72 -19.07
C ASP A 11 0.32 -2.40 -17.97
N PHE A 12 1.51 -1.86 -17.68
CA PHE A 12 2.34 -2.31 -16.56
C PHE A 12 1.60 -2.23 -15.23
N LEU A 13 0.98 -1.08 -14.93
CA LEU A 13 0.24 -0.86 -13.70
C LEU A 13 -0.95 -1.82 -13.58
N GLN A 14 -1.66 -2.09 -14.67
CA GLN A 14 -2.71 -3.11 -14.69
C GLN A 14 -2.14 -4.50 -14.36
N GLY A 15 -0.97 -4.84 -14.92
CA GLY A 15 -0.30 -6.13 -14.70
C GLY A 15 0.17 -6.39 -13.27
N ILE A 16 0.46 -5.32 -12.51
CA ILE A 16 0.98 -5.39 -11.13
C ILE A 16 -0.05 -5.06 -10.05
N ARG A 17 -1.29 -4.73 -10.41
CA ARG A 17 -2.37 -4.54 -9.43
C ARG A 17 -2.99 -5.88 -9.05
N PRO A 18 -3.55 -6.02 -7.84
CA PRO A 18 -4.39 -7.17 -7.52
C PRO A 18 -5.48 -7.34 -8.58
N THR A 19 -5.70 -8.56 -9.06
CA THR A 19 -6.74 -8.84 -10.06
C THR A 19 -8.15 -8.65 -9.47
N ALA A 20 -9.19 -8.65 -10.32
CA ALA A 20 -10.58 -8.60 -9.83
C ALA A 20 -10.90 -9.75 -8.86
N ALA A 21 -10.45 -10.97 -9.17
CA ALA A 21 -10.60 -12.12 -8.28
C ALA A 21 -9.86 -11.91 -6.94
N GLN A 22 -8.61 -11.45 -6.97
CA GLN A 22 -7.85 -11.17 -5.75
C GLN A 22 -8.46 -10.04 -4.91
N ARG A 23 -9.07 -9.03 -5.55
CA ARG A 23 -9.85 -8.00 -4.84
C ARG A 23 -11.08 -8.60 -4.18
N GLN A 24 -11.80 -9.47 -4.88
CA GLN A 24 -12.94 -10.17 -4.30
C GLN A 24 -12.54 -11.06 -3.12
N ASP A 25 -11.39 -11.74 -3.21
CA ASP A 25 -10.81 -12.55 -2.12
C ASP A 25 -10.50 -11.68 -0.89
N MET A 26 -9.87 -10.52 -1.08
CA MET A 26 -9.64 -9.54 0.00
C MET A 26 -10.96 -9.09 0.64
N ILE A 27 -11.95 -8.73 -0.19
CA ILE A 27 -13.28 -8.27 0.27
C ILE A 27 -13.98 -9.35 1.10
N THR A 28 -14.03 -10.58 0.58
CA THR A 28 -14.64 -11.72 1.26
C THR A 28 -13.92 -11.97 2.60
N GLY A 29 -12.58 -11.98 2.60
CA GLY A 29 -11.77 -12.17 3.79
C GLY A 29 -12.11 -11.19 4.91
N HIS A 30 -11.96 -9.89 4.65
CA HIS A 30 -12.14 -8.89 5.69
C HIS A 30 -13.61 -8.73 6.11
N SER A 31 -14.56 -8.95 5.19
CA SER A 31 -15.99 -8.87 5.51
C SER A 31 -16.42 -10.01 6.42
N THR A 32 -15.97 -11.24 6.14
CA THR A 32 -16.24 -12.39 7.01
C THR A 32 -15.59 -12.24 8.39
N LEU A 33 -14.35 -11.73 8.45
CA LEU A 33 -13.70 -11.46 9.74
C LEU A 33 -14.47 -10.42 10.56
N LYS A 34 -14.91 -9.32 9.92
CA LYS A 34 -15.71 -8.27 10.55
C LYS A 34 -17.06 -8.81 11.06
N GLU A 35 -17.78 -9.59 10.24
CA GLU A 35 -19.05 -10.21 10.61
C GLU A 35 -18.89 -11.11 11.85
N ARG A 36 -17.88 -12.00 11.84
CA ARG A 36 -17.61 -12.91 12.95
C ARG A 36 -17.26 -12.16 14.24
N LEU A 37 -16.41 -11.13 14.14
CA LEU A 37 -16.05 -10.29 15.29
C LEU A 37 -17.29 -9.62 15.89
N LEU A 38 -18.16 -9.05 15.05
CA LEU A 38 -19.38 -8.38 15.51
C LEU A 38 -20.42 -9.35 16.07
N ALA A 39 -20.42 -10.61 15.63
CA ALA A 39 -21.30 -11.67 16.14
C ALA A 39 -20.77 -12.33 17.43
N ASP A 40 -19.51 -12.13 17.80
CA ASP A 40 -18.94 -12.72 19.01
C ASP A 40 -19.48 -12.03 20.27
N GLU A 41 -20.24 -12.77 21.08
CA GLU A 41 -20.91 -12.24 22.28
C GLU A 41 -19.92 -11.76 23.37
N LYS A 42 -18.69 -12.27 23.38
CA LYS A 42 -17.68 -11.93 24.38
C LYS A 42 -16.89 -10.70 23.99
N LEU A 43 -16.54 -10.56 22.70
CA LEU A 43 -15.71 -9.48 22.20
C LEU A 43 -16.51 -8.25 21.77
N SER A 44 -17.65 -8.44 21.10
CA SER A 44 -18.43 -7.35 20.51
C SER A 44 -18.82 -6.22 21.48
N PRO A 45 -19.16 -6.47 22.77
CA PRO A 45 -19.44 -5.37 23.71
C PRO A 45 -18.23 -4.48 23.98
N GLY A 46 -17.02 -5.02 23.80
CA GLY A 46 -15.75 -4.34 23.98
C GLY A 46 -15.31 -3.52 22.77
N PHE A 47 -16.07 -3.45 21.67
CA PHE A 47 -15.68 -2.71 20.48
C PHE A 47 -16.21 -1.27 20.46
N VAL A 48 -15.38 -0.38 19.93
CA VAL A 48 -15.74 0.97 19.52
C VAL A 48 -15.95 1.00 18.00
N SER A 49 -15.00 0.43 17.24
CA SER A 49 -14.98 0.52 15.78
C SER A 49 -14.10 -0.55 15.15
N LEU A 50 -14.38 -0.89 13.89
CA LEU A 50 -13.58 -1.81 13.07
C LEU A 50 -13.40 -1.21 11.68
N PHE A 51 -12.16 -1.03 11.24
CA PHE A 51 -11.86 -0.40 9.95
C PHE A 51 -10.58 -0.93 9.28
N LEU A 52 -10.47 -0.74 7.96
CA LEU A 52 -9.34 -1.23 7.17
C LEU A 52 -8.13 -0.30 7.27
N GLN A 53 -6.92 -0.88 7.22
CA GLN A 53 -5.66 -0.15 7.16
C GLN A 53 -4.77 -0.74 6.05
N GLY A 54 -3.46 -0.54 6.19
CA GLY A 54 -2.49 -1.19 5.33
C GLY A 54 -2.34 -0.58 3.95
N SER A 55 -1.56 -1.29 3.14
CA SER A 55 -1.32 -0.93 1.75
C SER A 55 -2.58 -1.07 0.87
N TYR A 56 -3.52 -1.92 1.29
CA TYR A 56 -4.82 -2.04 0.64
C TYR A 56 -5.60 -0.73 0.76
N LYS A 57 -5.82 -0.22 1.98
CA LYS A 57 -6.54 1.03 2.19
C LYS A 57 -5.80 2.27 1.66
N ARG A 58 -4.45 2.28 1.72
CA ARG A 58 -3.62 3.33 1.10
C ARG A 58 -3.49 3.24 -0.42
N ARG A 59 -4.07 2.21 -1.05
CA ARG A 59 -4.04 1.95 -2.50
C ARG A 59 -2.63 1.72 -3.03
N THR A 60 -1.69 1.31 -2.19
CA THR A 60 -0.32 0.97 -2.56
C THR A 60 -0.09 -0.54 -2.63
N ALA A 61 -1.12 -1.36 -2.42
CA ALA A 61 -1.05 -2.81 -2.60
C ALA A 61 -0.66 -3.18 -4.04
N VAL A 62 0.24 -4.15 -4.17
CA VAL A 62 0.67 -4.73 -5.45
C VAL A 62 0.26 -6.20 -5.50
N ARG A 63 0.23 -6.76 -6.70
CA ARG A 63 -0.09 -8.16 -6.94
C ARG A 63 0.89 -9.04 -6.16
N PRO A 64 0.40 -10.05 -5.42
CA PRO A 64 1.26 -11.05 -4.80
C PRO A 64 2.06 -11.85 -5.84
N LYS A 65 3.30 -12.22 -5.50
CA LYS A 65 4.19 -13.07 -6.32
C LYS A 65 4.41 -14.43 -5.63
N ASP A 66 4.80 -15.45 -6.39
CA ASP A 66 5.29 -16.74 -5.88
C ASP A 66 4.28 -17.49 -4.97
N GLY A 67 3.01 -17.50 -5.35
CA GLY A 67 1.95 -18.17 -4.59
C GLY A 67 1.56 -17.49 -3.26
N LYS A 68 2.13 -16.31 -2.96
CA LYS A 68 1.71 -15.49 -1.82
C LYS A 68 0.33 -14.91 -2.04
N ARG A 69 -0.28 -14.45 -0.94
CA ARG A 69 -1.65 -13.94 -0.91
C ARG A 69 -1.65 -12.44 -0.75
N ALA A 70 -2.79 -11.85 -1.07
CA ALA A 70 -2.99 -10.43 -0.79
C ALA A 70 -3.14 -10.25 0.71
N ASP A 71 -2.55 -9.17 1.22
CA ASP A 71 -2.46 -8.85 2.64
C ASP A 71 -3.43 -7.71 2.98
N VAL A 72 -4.27 -7.93 3.99
CA VAL A 72 -5.30 -6.99 4.43
C VAL A 72 -5.17 -6.74 5.93
N ASP A 73 -4.84 -5.51 6.30
CA ASP A 73 -4.81 -5.07 7.69
C ASP A 73 -6.20 -4.61 8.15
N LEU A 74 -6.70 -5.17 9.26
CA LEU A 74 -7.93 -4.77 9.92
C LEU A 74 -7.63 -4.27 11.33
N ILE A 75 -8.03 -3.03 11.64
CA ILE A 75 -7.92 -2.48 12.99
C ILE A 75 -9.23 -2.70 13.74
N VAL A 76 -9.11 -3.20 14.96
CA VAL A 76 -10.18 -3.26 15.96
C VAL A 76 -9.89 -2.26 17.06
N VAL A 77 -10.70 -1.20 17.10
CA VAL A 77 -10.69 -0.22 18.19
C VAL A 77 -11.51 -0.77 19.34
N THR A 78 -10.86 -1.05 20.46
CA THR A 78 -11.52 -1.64 21.63
C THR A 78 -11.85 -0.59 22.68
N ARG A 79 -12.49 -1.04 23.77
CA ARG A 79 -12.71 -0.33 25.02
C ARG A 79 -11.72 -0.75 26.12
N MET A 80 -10.67 -1.51 25.77
CA MET A 80 -9.69 -2.03 26.73
C MET A 80 -8.74 -0.92 27.19
N LYS A 81 -8.86 -0.47 28.43
CA LYS A 81 -8.02 0.61 28.96
C LYS A 81 -6.62 0.11 29.28
N GLU A 82 -5.60 0.93 29.00
CA GLU A 82 -4.20 0.60 29.31
C GLU A 82 -3.95 0.38 30.81
N SER A 83 -4.77 1.01 31.68
CA SER A 83 -4.73 0.81 33.13
C SER A 83 -5.24 -0.56 33.60
N GLU A 84 -6.00 -1.26 32.74
CA GLU A 84 -6.66 -2.53 33.04
C GLU A 84 -6.02 -3.70 32.27
N PHE A 85 -5.45 -3.43 31.09
CA PHE A 85 -4.90 -4.44 30.21
C PHE A 85 -3.47 -4.11 29.76
N THR A 86 -2.56 -5.03 30.05
CA THR A 86 -1.28 -5.10 29.32
C THR A 86 -1.52 -5.52 27.86
N PRO A 87 -0.60 -5.21 26.93
CA PRO A 87 -0.67 -5.67 25.54
C PRO A 87 -0.91 -7.18 25.41
N ALA A 88 -0.24 -7.99 26.24
CA ALA A 88 -0.37 -9.44 26.22
C ALA A 88 -1.76 -9.91 26.69
N GLN A 89 -2.33 -9.28 27.72
CA GLN A 89 -3.67 -9.59 28.21
C GLN A 89 -4.74 -9.22 27.18
N ALA A 90 -4.65 -8.03 26.58
CA ALA A 90 -5.56 -7.60 25.51
C ALA A 90 -5.52 -8.58 24.32
N MET A 91 -4.33 -8.97 23.86
CA MET A 91 -4.18 -9.96 22.80
C MET A 91 -4.76 -11.32 23.20
N ALA A 92 -4.57 -11.76 24.45
CA ALA A 92 -5.09 -13.04 24.94
C ALA A 92 -6.62 -13.13 24.90
N CYS A 93 -7.34 -12.02 25.08
CA CYS A 93 -8.80 -11.97 24.97
C CYS A 93 -9.32 -12.42 23.60
N PHE A 94 -8.54 -12.24 22.52
CA PHE A 94 -8.95 -12.60 21.16
C PHE A 94 -8.62 -14.05 20.79
N LYS A 95 -7.81 -14.76 21.58
CA LYS A 95 -7.42 -16.15 21.28
C LYS A 95 -8.61 -17.11 21.18
N PRO A 96 -9.59 -17.10 22.10
CA PRO A 96 -10.75 -17.99 21.99
C PRO A 96 -11.53 -17.81 20.68
N PHE A 97 -11.73 -16.56 20.25
CA PHE A 97 -12.35 -16.24 18.97
C PHE A 97 -11.55 -16.78 17.78
N LEU A 98 -10.22 -16.58 17.81
CA LEU A 98 -9.32 -17.06 16.76
C LEU A 98 -9.25 -18.59 16.72
N ASP A 99 -9.23 -19.27 17.87
CA ASP A 99 -9.28 -20.72 17.96
C ASP A 99 -10.60 -21.26 17.39
N GLN A 100 -11.73 -20.61 17.71
CA GLN A 100 -13.05 -21.03 17.21
C GLN A 100 -13.17 -20.92 15.68
N HIS A 101 -12.67 -19.83 15.08
CA HIS A 101 -12.94 -19.52 13.67
C HIS A 101 -11.77 -19.78 12.72
N TYR A 102 -10.55 -19.85 13.27
CA TYR A 102 -9.30 -19.86 12.52
C TYR A 102 -8.27 -20.83 13.12
N ALA A 103 -8.68 -21.86 13.88
CA ALA A 103 -7.78 -22.89 14.41
C ALA A 103 -6.79 -23.41 13.35
N GLY A 104 -5.51 -23.42 13.71
CA GLY A 104 -4.41 -23.85 12.82
C GLY A 104 -4.12 -22.89 11.65
N LYS A 105 -4.82 -21.75 11.56
CA LYS A 105 -4.70 -20.76 10.47
C LYS A 105 -4.31 -19.38 10.97
N TYR A 106 -3.94 -19.21 12.23
CA TYR A 106 -3.48 -17.93 12.74
C TYR A 106 -2.18 -18.07 13.53
N ARG A 107 -1.42 -16.97 13.58
CA ARG A 107 -0.22 -16.82 14.40
C ARG A 107 -0.20 -15.46 15.08
N GLN A 108 0.26 -15.43 16.32
CA GLN A 108 0.48 -14.16 17.03
C GLN A 108 1.76 -13.49 16.53
N GLN A 109 1.64 -12.25 16.04
CA GLN A 109 2.77 -11.42 15.64
C GLN A 109 3.13 -10.41 16.76
N GLY A 110 4.06 -9.50 16.47
CA GLY A 110 4.46 -8.47 17.42
C GLY A 110 3.35 -7.46 17.74
N ARG A 111 2.51 -7.12 16.75
CA ARG A 111 1.49 -6.06 16.86
C ARG A 111 0.09 -6.47 16.39
N SER A 112 -0.07 -7.72 15.96
CA SER A 112 -1.26 -8.22 15.27
C SER A 112 -1.39 -9.73 15.45
N PHE A 113 -2.54 -10.28 15.07
CA PHE A 113 -2.67 -11.68 14.73
C PHE A 113 -2.71 -11.83 13.22
N GLY A 114 -1.74 -12.57 12.66
CA GLY A 114 -1.75 -12.92 11.24
C GLY A 114 -2.63 -14.13 11.01
N ILE A 115 -3.65 -14.00 10.18
CA ILE A 115 -4.58 -15.04 9.77
C ILE A 115 -4.28 -15.41 8.33
N GLU A 116 -3.96 -16.67 8.09
CA GLU A 116 -3.56 -17.22 6.81
C GLU A 116 -4.65 -18.16 6.27
N LEU A 117 -5.46 -17.67 5.33
CA LEU A 117 -6.43 -18.47 4.61
C LEU A 117 -5.84 -18.89 3.26
N SER A 118 -6.49 -19.83 2.54
CA SER A 118 -5.98 -20.28 1.24
C SER A 118 -5.95 -19.16 0.19
N TYR A 119 -6.82 -18.16 0.30
CA TYR A 119 -7.04 -17.10 -0.69
C TYR A 119 -6.60 -15.70 -0.25
N VAL A 120 -6.40 -15.47 1.05
CA VAL A 120 -6.06 -14.15 1.62
C VAL A 120 -5.24 -14.29 2.90
N GLU A 121 -4.35 -13.34 3.14
CA GLU A 121 -3.70 -13.11 4.42
C GLU A 121 -4.28 -11.85 5.06
N MET A 122 -4.55 -11.90 6.36
CA MET A 122 -5.13 -10.78 7.09
C MET A 122 -4.39 -10.55 8.39
N ASP A 123 -4.12 -9.29 8.71
CA ASP A 123 -3.54 -8.88 9.98
C ASP A 123 -4.62 -8.21 10.83
N LEU A 124 -4.99 -8.88 11.93
CA LEU A 124 -5.91 -8.36 12.94
C LEU A 124 -5.13 -7.55 13.97
N VAL A 125 -5.20 -6.23 13.89
CA VAL A 125 -4.54 -5.29 14.79
C VAL A 125 -5.53 -4.84 15.87
N ILE A 126 -5.19 -5.05 17.13
CA ILE A 126 -6.03 -4.67 18.27
C ILE A 126 -5.48 -3.37 18.86
N THR A 127 -6.34 -2.43 19.22
CA THR A 127 -5.92 -1.20 19.90
C THR A 127 -6.47 -1.12 21.32
N ALA A 128 -5.81 -0.35 22.18
CA ALA A 128 -6.40 0.06 23.45
C ALA A 128 -7.59 1.00 23.23
N ALA A 129 -8.28 1.29 24.32
CA ALA A 129 -9.34 2.29 24.39
C ALA A 129 -8.82 3.65 23.89
N PRO A 130 -9.45 4.24 22.86
CA PRO A 130 -9.20 5.63 22.53
C PRO A 130 -9.75 6.54 23.64
N SER A 131 -9.33 7.79 23.66
CA SER A 131 -10.02 8.85 24.41
C SER A 131 -11.47 9.02 23.93
N GLU A 132 -12.32 9.65 24.74
CA GLU A 132 -13.73 9.86 24.39
C GLU A 132 -13.90 10.65 23.08
N ALA A 133 -13.07 11.66 22.85
CA ALA A 133 -13.07 12.46 21.62
C ALA A 133 -12.70 11.64 20.37
N GLU A 134 -11.76 10.70 20.52
CA GLU A 134 -11.32 9.79 19.46
C GLU A 134 -12.36 8.72 19.13
N ALA A 135 -13.08 8.21 20.14
CA ALA A 135 -14.06 7.14 19.97
C ALA A 135 -15.19 7.51 18.99
N GLY A 136 -15.68 8.76 19.04
CA GLY A 136 -16.71 9.27 18.12
C GLY A 136 -16.25 9.26 16.67
N VAL A 137 -15.03 9.74 16.41
CA VAL A 137 -14.48 9.82 15.04
C VAL A 137 -14.23 8.44 14.45
N TYR A 138 -13.65 7.50 15.21
CA TYR A 138 -13.46 6.14 14.71
C TYR A 138 -14.80 5.42 14.46
N SER A 139 -15.84 5.73 15.24
CA SER A 139 -17.18 5.20 15.00
C SER A 139 -17.79 5.73 13.69
N GLU A 140 -17.60 7.02 13.39
CA GLU A 140 -18.04 7.63 12.12
C GLU A 140 -17.26 7.08 10.92
N LEU A 141 -15.94 6.89 11.07
CA LEU A 141 -15.10 6.26 10.05
C LEU A 141 -15.62 4.86 9.69
N ALA A 142 -15.89 4.00 10.66
CA ALA A 142 -16.39 2.65 10.36
C ALA A 142 -17.79 2.65 9.72
N LYS A 143 -18.66 3.60 10.05
CA LYS A 143 -19.98 3.75 9.41
C LYS A 143 -19.83 4.13 7.95
N SER A 144 -18.92 5.06 7.66
CA SER A 144 -18.66 5.52 6.30
C SER A 144 -17.96 4.44 5.45
N GLU A 145 -17.10 3.60 6.04
CA GLU A 145 -16.55 2.42 5.37
C GLU A 145 -17.60 1.38 4.94
N GLY A 146 -18.65 1.17 5.76
CA GLY A 146 -19.74 0.24 5.41
C GLY A 146 -20.55 0.67 4.18
N GLN A 147 -20.44 1.95 3.77
CA GLN A 147 -21.14 2.51 2.62
C GLN A 147 -20.27 2.51 1.34
N LEU A 148 -18.99 2.16 1.44
CA LEU A 148 -18.04 2.28 0.34
C LEU A 148 -17.78 0.94 -0.32
N ARG A 149 -18.19 0.85 -1.59
CA ARG A 149 -17.71 -0.17 -2.50
C ARG A 149 -16.20 -0.03 -2.65
N ALA A 150 -15.48 -1.14 -2.70
CA ALA A 150 -14.03 -1.23 -2.89
C ALA A 150 -13.58 -0.83 -4.32
N ASP A 151 -14.23 0.16 -4.91
CA ASP A 151 -13.82 0.75 -6.17
C ASP A 151 -12.86 1.91 -5.89
N GLU A 152 -11.75 1.93 -6.62
CA GLU A 152 -10.68 2.91 -6.46
C GLU A 152 -11.14 4.36 -6.73
N ASP A 153 -12.36 4.62 -7.22
CA ASP A 153 -12.85 5.99 -7.42
C ASP A 153 -13.75 6.53 -6.30
N THR A 154 -14.30 5.69 -5.42
CA THR A 154 -15.37 6.11 -4.49
C THR A 154 -14.86 6.69 -3.16
N ASP A 155 -13.60 6.42 -2.78
CA ASP A 155 -13.03 6.80 -1.46
C ASP A 155 -12.62 8.29 -1.33
N GLN A 156 -12.79 9.09 -2.39
CA GLN A 156 -12.58 10.54 -2.30
C GLN A 156 -13.57 11.20 -1.33
N SER A 157 -14.74 10.61 -1.12
CA SER A 157 -15.73 11.12 -0.17
C SER A 157 -15.28 10.95 1.29
N LEU A 158 -14.66 9.82 1.68
CA LEU A 158 -14.09 9.66 3.03
C LEU A 158 -12.98 10.65 3.28
N LEU A 159 -12.05 10.76 2.32
CA LEU A 159 -10.91 11.63 2.48
C LEU A 159 -11.34 13.08 2.57
N LYS A 160 -12.41 13.47 1.88
CA LYS A 160 -13.04 14.78 2.03
C LYS A 160 -13.67 14.96 3.42
N VAL A 161 -14.41 13.98 3.94
CA VAL A 161 -14.97 14.02 5.31
C VAL A 161 -13.86 14.08 6.37
N VAL A 162 -12.77 13.32 6.18
CA VAL A 162 -11.59 13.34 7.04
C VAL A 162 -10.88 14.69 6.93
N GLU A 163 -10.70 15.27 5.73
CA GLU A 163 -10.10 16.59 5.54
C GLU A 163 -10.96 17.72 6.14
N GLU A 164 -12.29 17.66 5.98
CA GLU A 164 -13.24 18.59 6.58
C GLU A 164 -13.27 18.48 8.12
N SER A 165 -12.98 17.28 8.65
CA SER A 165 -12.85 17.00 10.09
C SER A 165 -11.39 17.08 10.58
N ALA A 166 -10.47 17.68 9.82
CA ALA A 166 -9.03 17.62 10.11
C ALA A 166 -8.58 18.33 11.39
N SER A 167 -9.40 19.22 11.96
CA SER A 167 -9.17 19.75 13.31
C SER A 167 -9.51 18.73 14.40
N LEU A 168 -10.44 17.80 14.14
CA LEU A 168 -10.91 16.80 15.10
C LEU A 168 -9.96 15.60 15.18
N TRP A 169 -9.38 15.14 14.06
CA TRP A 169 -8.56 13.91 14.06
C TRP A 169 -7.04 14.06 14.17
N ARG A 170 -6.47 15.26 14.00
CA ARG A 170 -5.01 15.46 14.04
C ARG A 170 -4.35 15.17 15.40
N SER A 171 -5.14 15.07 16.47
CA SER A 171 -4.69 14.65 17.81
C SER A 171 -4.95 13.16 18.11
N GLN A 172 -5.44 12.38 17.14
CA GLN A 172 -6.11 11.09 17.40
C GLN A 172 -5.21 9.87 17.22
N ARG A 173 -4.36 9.61 18.21
CA ARG A 173 -3.45 8.46 18.20
C ARG A 173 -4.16 7.24 18.77
N LEU A 174 -4.07 6.13 18.05
CA LEU A 174 -4.40 4.84 18.63
C LEU A 174 -3.15 4.25 19.28
N ARG A 175 -3.38 3.29 20.18
CA ARG A 175 -2.34 2.61 20.93
C ARG A 175 -2.40 1.14 20.55
N ILE A 176 -1.37 0.62 19.89
CA ILE A 176 -1.27 -0.78 19.45
C ILE A 176 -0.29 -1.56 20.33
N PRO A 177 -0.47 -2.88 20.47
CA PRO A 177 0.45 -3.70 21.23
C PRO A 177 1.80 -3.78 20.51
N ASP A 178 2.89 -3.67 21.26
CA ASP A 178 4.21 -4.17 20.84
C ASP A 178 4.64 -5.26 21.81
N ARG A 179 4.59 -6.50 21.35
CA ARG A 179 4.99 -7.68 22.10
C ARG A 179 6.47 -7.66 22.48
N ASP A 180 7.34 -7.20 21.57
CA ASP A 180 8.78 -7.25 21.79
C ASP A 180 9.19 -6.21 22.84
N ALA A 181 8.51 -5.07 22.89
CA ALA A 181 8.68 -4.03 23.91
C ALA A 181 7.84 -4.27 25.19
N GLY A 182 6.86 -5.19 25.15
CA GLY A 182 5.91 -5.41 26.25
C GLY A 182 5.03 -4.19 26.57
N ALA A 183 4.89 -3.25 25.63
CA ALA A 183 4.29 -1.94 25.85
C ALA A 183 3.28 -1.57 24.76
N TRP A 184 2.39 -0.64 25.09
CA TRP A 184 1.53 0.01 24.11
C TRP A 184 2.32 1.09 23.36
N GLN A 185 2.12 1.15 22.04
CA GLN A 185 2.81 2.05 21.13
C GLN A 185 1.83 2.91 20.35
N ASP A 186 2.14 4.20 20.23
CA ASP A 186 1.37 5.14 19.41
C ASP A 186 1.33 4.70 17.95
N THR A 187 0.18 4.85 17.31
CA THR A 187 0.02 4.75 15.87
C THR A 187 -1.02 5.75 15.44
N HIS A 188 -0.94 6.22 14.20
CA HIS A 188 -1.92 7.18 13.69
C HIS A 188 -2.42 6.76 12.31
N PRO A 189 -3.29 5.73 12.23
CA PRO A 189 -3.79 5.18 10.98
C PRO A 189 -4.36 6.24 10.04
N LEU A 190 -5.15 7.18 10.59
CA LEU A 190 -5.72 8.29 9.83
C LEU A 190 -4.66 9.24 9.28
N ALA A 191 -3.61 9.56 10.04
CA ALA A 191 -2.50 10.37 9.52
C ALA A 191 -1.76 9.67 8.38
N GLN A 192 -1.58 8.34 8.46
CA GLN A 192 -0.96 7.56 7.38
C GLN A 192 -1.81 7.58 6.10
N LEU A 193 -3.14 7.42 6.22
CA LEU A 193 -4.08 7.50 5.09
C LEU A 193 -4.08 8.90 4.47
N THR A 194 -4.28 9.93 5.32
CA THR A 194 -4.35 11.32 4.88
C THR A 194 -3.05 11.77 4.22
N TRP A 195 -1.90 11.46 4.82
CA TRP A 195 -0.61 11.83 4.27
C TRP A 195 -0.44 11.28 2.85
N THR A 196 -0.80 10.02 2.64
CA THR A 196 -0.71 9.34 1.33
C THR A 196 -1.66 9.98 0.32
N SER A 197 -2.90 10.27 0.71
CA SER A 197 -3.88 10.95 -0.14
C SER A 197 -3.39 12.33 -0.57
N GLN A 198 -2.95 13.15 0.38
CA GLN A 198 -2.46 14.50 0.11
C GLN A 198 -1.20 14.48 -0.75
N LYS A 199 -0.26 13.56 -0.48
CA LYS A 199 0.91 13.37 -1.31
C LYS A 199 0.51 13.01 -2.74
N ASN A 200 -0.47 12.12 -2.90
CA ASN A 200 -0.99 11.76 -4.21
C ASN A 200 -1.64 12.93 -4.94
N ALA A 201 -2.44 13.75 -4.24
CA ALA A 201 -3.02 14.96 -4.80
C ALA A 201 -1.96 15.95 -5.30
N ARG A 202 -0.90 16.18 -4.52
CA ARG A 202 0.23 17.05 -4.91
C ARG A 202 1.07 16.49 -6.06
N CYS A 203 0.92 15.21 -6.39
CA CYS A 203 1.65 14.51 -7.45
C CYS A 203 0.77 14.21 -8.67
N SER A 204 -0.25 15.05 -8.94
CA SER A 204 -1.19 14.86 -10.05
C SER A 204 -1.84 13.46 -10.07
N ARG A 205 -2.04 12.88 -8.88
CA ARG A 205 -2.55 11.51 -8.65
C ARG A 205 -1.63 10.36 -9.10
N HIS A 206 -0.35 10.63 -9.39
CA HIS A 206 0.62 9.61 -9.80
C HIS A 206 1.39 8.96 -8.64
N PHE A 207 1.44 9.56 -7.45
CA PHE A 207 2.26 9.07 -6.33
C PHE A 207 1.98 7.60 -5.98
N VAL A 208 0.71 7.22 -5.82
CA VAL A 208 0.36 5.82 -5.46
C VAL A 208 0.81 4.83 -6.53
N ASN A 209 0.83 5.24 -7.80
CA ASN A 209 1.31 4.43 -8.91
C ASN A 209 2.84 4.31 -8.91
N VAL A 210 3.55 5.39 -8.56
CA VAL A 210 5.01 5.36 -8.34
C VAL A 210 5.35 4.40 -7.20
N VAL A 211 4.61 4.45 -6.08
CA VAL A 211 4.79 3.51 -4.97
C VAL A 211 4.57 2.06 -5.42
N LYS A 212 3.49 1.77 -6.16
CA LYS A 212 3.22 0.42 -6.70
C LYS A 212 4.36 -0.05 -7.60
N ALA A 213 4.82 0.80 -8.52
CA ALA A 213 5.92 0.48 -9.43
C ALA A 213 7.21 0.14 -8.67
N LEU A 214 7.59 0.92 -7.68
CA LEU A 214 8.81 0.70 -6.90
C LEU A 214 8.70 -0.46 -5.90
N LYS A 215 7.51 -0.73 -5.37
CA LYS A 215 7.24 -1.97 -4.62
C LYS A 215 7.35 -3.19 -5.53
N TRP A 216 6.91 -3.08 -6.78
CA TRP A 216 7.06 -4.14 -7.77
C TRP A 216 8.52 -4.35 -8.18
N TRP A 217 9.28 -3.28 -8.42
CA TRP A 217 10.74 -3.36 -8.62
C TRP A 217 11.41 -4.18 -7.52
N ARG A 218 11.09 -3.90 -6.24
CA ARG A 218 11.61 -4.72 -5.13
C ARG A 218 11.23 -6.21 -5.24
N LEU A 219 10.03 -6.54 -5.72
CA LEU A 219 9.59 -7.93 -5.91
C LEU A 219 10.28 -8.64 -7.08
N VAL A 220 10.67 -7.89 -8.12
CA VAL A 220 11.46 -8.40 -9.25
C VAL A 220 12.87 -8.74 -8.78
N HIS A 221 13.46 -7.87 -7.95
CA HIS A 221 14.86 -7.92 -7.53
C HIS A 221 15.07 -8.52 -6.12
N LEU A 222 14.16 -9.39 -5.65
CA LEU A 222 14.22 -9.94 -4.28
C LEU A 222 15.53 -10.67 -3.97
N ASP A 223 16.07 -11.40 -4.94
CA ASP A 223 17.28 -12.21 -4.75
C ASP A 223 18.56 -11.36 -4.70
N GLU A 224 18.49 -10.12 -5.19
CA GLU A 224 19.60 -9.15 -5.22
C GLU A 224 19.51 -8.09 -4.11
N LEU A 225 18.37 -8.04 -3.41
CA LEU A 225 18.06 -7.06 -2.39
C LEU A 225 18.11 -7.68 -0.98
N PRO A 226 18.50 -6.90 0.04
CA PRO A 226 18.34 -7.34 1.43
C PRO A 226 16.86 -7.57 1.78
N GLU A 227 16.60 -8.38 2.83
CA GLU A 227 15.25 -8.70 3.29
C GLU A 227 14.43 -7.45 3.64
N ARG A 228 15.10 -6.36 4.06
CA ARG A 228 14.49 -5.06 4.40
C ARG A 228 15.14 -3.91 3.62
N PRO A 229 14.43 -2.80 3.35
CA PRO A 229 13.08 -2.45 3.84
C PRO A 229 11.97 -3.34 3.28
N LYS A 230 10.94 -3.62 4.09
CA LYS A 230 9.68 -4.25 3.63
C LYS A 230 8.73 -3.18 3.07
N SER A 231 7.53 -3.60 2.66
CA SER A 231 6.53 -2.76 1.99
C SER A 231 6.31 -1.37 2.64
N TYR A 232 6.02 -1.32 3.94
CA TYR A 232 5.69 -0.05 4.60
C TYR A 232 6.89 0.90 4.79
N PRO A 233 8.06 0.45 5.31
CA PRO A 233 9.25 1.30 5.32
C PRO A 233 9.68 1.77 3.92
N LEU A 234 9.54 0.92 2.89
CA LEU A 234 9.83 1.31 1.52
C LEU A 234 8.89 2.43 1.03
N GLU A 235 7.59 2.28 1.26
CA GLU A 235 6.59 3.30 0.93
C GLU A 235 6.89 4.65 1.61
N HIS A 236 7.38 4.61 2.85
CA HIS A 236 7.80 5.81 3.58
C HIS A 236 8.99 6.52 2.92
N LEU A 237 10.05 5.78 2.60
CA LEU A 237 11.23 6.35 1.93
C LEU A 237 10.88 6.90 0.53
N ILE A 238 10.03 6.18 -0.23
CA ILE A 238 9.50 6.65 -1.51
C ILE A 238 8.73 7.96 -1.30
N GLY A 239 7.91 8.02 -0.25
CA GLY A 239 7.15 9.21 0.11
C GLY A 239 7.99 10.43 0.39
N ASP A 240 9.12 10.24 1.07
CA ASP A 240 10.06 11.30 1.43
C ASP A 240 10.93 11.76 0.25
N CYS A 241 11.08 10.92 -0.78
CA CYS A 241 11.92 11.18 -1.96
C CYS A 241 11.13 11.62 -3.20
N CYS A 242 9.87 11.19 -3.36
CA CYS A 242 9.06 11.55 -4.52
C CYS A 242 8.80 13.06 -4.51
N PRO A 243 9.17 13.83 -5.54
CA PRO A 243 8.84 15.24 -5.59
C PRO A 243 7.34 15.46 -5.81
N ASP A 244 6.84 16.62 -5.36
CA ASP A 244 5.50 17.08 -5.75
C ASP A 244 5.53 17.54 -7.23
N GLY A 245 4.35 17.67 -7.84
CA GLY A 245 4.18 18.20 -9.20
C GLY A 245 4.62 17.26 -10.33
N ILE A 246 4.89 15.98 -10.05
CA ILE A 246 5.15 15.01 -11.13
C ILE A 246 3.95 14.89 -12.07
N THR A 247 4.24 14.71 -13.35
CA THR A 247 3.26 14.72 -14.45
C THR A 247 3.04 13.33 -15.07
N SER A 248 3.88 12.35 -14.69
CA SER A 248 3.72 10.96 -15.11
C SER A 248 4.32 10.00 -14.09
N VAL A 249 3.97 8.72 -14.19
CA VAL A 249 4.55 7.66 -13.34
C VAL A 249 6.02 7.43 -13.68
N ALA A 250 6.39 7.47 -14.97
CA ALA A 250 7.77 7.34 -15.42
C ALA A 250 8.66 8.42 -14.80
N GLU A 251 8.25 9.70 -14.93
CA GLU A 251 8.95 10.84 -14.32
C GLU A 251 9.05 10.67 -12.79
N GLY A 252 7.94 10.28 -12.15
CA GLY A 252 7.90 10.06 -10.71
C GLY A 252 8.82 8.94 -10.24
N VAL A 253 8.95 7.84 -10.99
CA VAL A 253 9.91 6.77 -10.70
C VAL A 253 11.34 7.30 -10.77
N VAL A 254 11.72 7.95 -11.87
CA VAL A 254 13.09 8.46 -12.07
C VAL A 254 13.47 9.43 -10.96
N ARG A 255 12.65 10.46 -10.75
CA ARG A 255 12.97 11.52 -9.78
C ARG A 255 12.94 11.01 -8.35
N THR A 256 12.05 10.07 -8.02
CA THR A 256 12.06 9.41 -6.70
C THR A 256 13.38 8.66 -6.47
N LEU A 257 13.82 7.84 -7.43
CA LEU A 257 15.04 7.04 -7.29
C LEU A 257 16.29 7.92 -7.22
N GLU A 258 16.38 8.96 -8.04
CA GLU A 258 17.47 9.95 -7.99
C GLU A 258 17.52 10.69 -6.65
N ASN A 259 16.37 11.18 -6.17
CA ASN A 259 16.29 11.83 -4.88
C ASN A 259 16.63 10.88 -3.73
N PHE A 260 16.23 9.60 -3.81
CA PHE A 260 16.63 8.59 -2.84
C PHE A 260 18.14 8.39 -2.82
N ALA A 261 18.74 8.19 -4.00
CA ALA A 261 20.17 8.00 -4.16
C ALA A 261 20.95 9.16 -3.53
N GLN A 262 20.55 10.41 -3.79
CA GLN A 262 21.20 11.60 -3.24
C GLN A 262 20.94 11.78 -1.75
N ARG A 263 19.68 11.76 -1.32
CA ARG A 263 19.25 12.05 0.07
C ARG A 263 19.91 11.12 1.09
N TYR A 264 20.07 9.85 0.72
CA TYR A 264 20.54 8.82 1.63
C TYR A 264 21.99 8.38 1.40
N ALA A 265 22.75 9.07 0.53
CA ALA A 265 24.15 8.73 0.24
C ALA A 265 25.04 8.73 1.49
N ILE A 266 24.92 9.74 2.35
CA ILE A 266 25.72 9.85 3.58
C ILE A 266 25.36 8.73 4.57
N HIS A 267 24.06 8.43 4.71
CA HIS A 267 23.57 7.34 5.56
C HIS A 267 24.14 5.99 5.12
N ALA A 268 24.09 5.71 3.82
CA ALA A 268 24.66 4.50 3.24
C ALA A 268 26.17 4.41 3.43
N ALA A 269 26.92 5.49 3.16
CA ALA A 269 28.37 5.54 3.34
C ALA A 269 28.79 5.35 4.81
N ALA A 270 27.99 5.85 5.75
CA ALA A 270 28.21 5.68 7.18
C ALA A 270 27.72 4.33 7.72
N HIS A 271 27.12 3.46 6.88
CA HIS A 271 26.42 2.25 7.31
C HIS A 271 25.42 2.53 8.45
N GLN A 272 24.60 3.56 8.26
CA GLN A 272 23.55 3.97 9.18
C GLN A 272 22.20 3.95 8.47
N SER A 273 21.19 3.37 9.12
CA SER A 273 19.83 3.49 8.63
C SER A 273 19.29 4.89 8.98
N PRO A 274 18.65 5.61 8.05
CA PRO A 274 18.06 6.90 8.35
C PRO A 274 16.95 6.77 9.39
N HIS A 275 16.78 7.79 10.21
CA HIS A 275 15.58 7.94 11.03
C HIS A 275 14.44 8.45 10.14
N SER A 276 13.30 7.76 10.12
CA SER A 276 12.09 8.22 9.43
C SER A 276 10.90 8.06 10.38
N PRO A 277 10.32 9.16 10.89
CA PRO A 277 9.18 9.10 11.80
C PRO A 277 7.94 8.62 11.06
N ASP A 278 7.14 7.78 11.71
CA ASP A 278 5.89 7.32 11.14
C ASP A 278 4.91 8.49 10.91
N ARG A 279 3.98 8.35 9.98
CA ARG A 279 3.05 9.45 9.66
C ARG A 279 2.14 9.68 10.88
N GLY A 280 2.33 10.81 11.55
CA GLY A 280 1.52 11.25 12.70
C GLY A 280 2.09 10.91 14.08
N VAL A 281 3.21 10.17 14.17
CA VAL A 281 3.88 9.81 15.44
C VAL A 281 5.40 9.75 15.26
N ASP A 282 6.20 9.86 16.32
CA ASP A 282 7.67 9.90 16.21
C ASP A 282 8.36 8.52 16.18
N GLN A 283 7.59 7.45 15.96
CA GLN A 283 8.18 6.12 15.90
C GLN A 283 9.01 5.92 14.65
N ASN A 284 10.25 5.47 14.81
CA ASN A 284 11.13 5.25 13.69
C ASN A 284 10.73 4.01 12.87
N VAL A 285 10.17 4.23 11.68
CA VAL A 285 9.75 3.18 10.74
C VAL A 285 10.94 2.34 10.25
N MET A 286 12.14 2.91 10.30
CA MET A 286 13.38 2.29 9.86
C MET A 286 14.10 1.49 10.97
N ALA A 287 13.57 1.46 12.20
CA ALA A 287 14.26 0.89 13.37
C ALA A 287 14.69 -0.58 13.23
N ARG A 288 14.03 -1.35 12.35
CA ARG A 288 14.32 -2.78 12.12
C ARG A 288 15.30 -3.02 10.96
N ILE A 289 15.92 -1.98 10.42
CA ILE A 289 16.80 -2.05 9.25
C ILE A 289 18.22 -1.77 9.73
N SER A 290 19.11 -2.76 9.57
CA SER A 290 20.52 -2.55 9.89
C SER A 290 21.12 -1.54 8.92
N GLY A 291 22.09 -0.75 9.37
CA GLY A 291 22.76 0.20 8.48
C GLY A 291 23.56 -0.47 7.35
N SER A 292 24.02 -1.70 7.55
CA SER A 292 24.64 -2.52 6.48
C SER A 292 23.61 -2.91 5.41
N ASP A 293 22.42 -3.39 5.81
CA ASP A 293 21.36 -3.70 4.87
C ASP A 293 20.86 -2.45 4.15
N PHE A 294 20.74 -1.32 4.88
CA PHE A 294 20.38 -0.05 4.27
C PHE A 294 21.39 0.38 3.20
N ALA A 295 22.70 0.27 3.47
CA ALA A 295 23.75 0.58 2.50
C ALA A 295 23.68 -0.31 1.25
N LYS A 296 23.45 -1.62 1.42
CA LYS A 296 23.24 -2.56 0.30
C LYS A 296 22.01 -2.20 -0.52
N PHE A 297 20.90 -1.89 0.15
CA PHE A 297 19.67 -1.46 -0.51
C PHE A 297 19.87 -0.16 -1.30
N HIS A 298 20.52 0.84 -0.69
CA HIS A 298 20.85 2.10 -1.34
C HIS A 298 21.70 1.92 -2.59
N ALA A 299 22.72 1.06 -2.55
CA ALA A 299 23.54 0.75 -3.72
C ALA A 299 22.72 0.21 -4.90
N GLN A 300 21.71 -0.63 -4.64
CA GLN A 300 20.81 -1.11 -5.68
C GLN A 300 19.85 -0.03 -6.18
N VAL A 301 19.40 0.88 -5.30
CA VAL A 301 18.62 2.06 -5.71
C VAL A 301 19.43 2.99 -6.62
N VAL A 302 20.73 3.16 -6.39
CA VAL A 302 21.63 3.96 -7.27
C VAL A 302 21.71 3.36 -8.67
N LYS A 303 21.86 2.03 -8.79
CA LYS A 303 21.84 1.37 -10.11
C LYS A 303 20.47 1.51 -10.79
N ALA A 304 19.40 1.33 -10.02
CA ALA A 304 18.05 1.49 -10.52
C ALA A 304 17.78 2.93 -10.99
N SER A 305 18.30 3.95 -10.31
CA SER A 305 18.13 5.35 -10.70
C SER A 305 18.81 5.65 -12.04
N GLN A 306 20.02 5.10 -12.25
CA GLN A 306 20.75 5.25 -13.52
C GLN A 306 19.98 4.61 -14.68
N THR A 307 19.51 3.38 -14.48
CA THR A 307 18.72 2.64 -15.47
C THR A 307 17.40 3.36 -15.79
N ALA A 308 16.70 3.85 -14.76
CA ALA A 308 15.45 4.59 -14.93
C ALA A 308 15.66 5.90 -15.72
N ARG A 309 16.74 6.64 -15.41
CA ARG A 309 17.11 7.85 -16.15
C ARG A 309 17.39 7.55 -17.62
N GLN A 310 18.20 6.53 -17.90
CA GLN A 310 18.47 6.10 -19.28
C GLN A 310 17.19 5.69 -20.01
N ALA A 311 16.29 4.96 -19.35
CA ALA A 311 15.01 4.54 -19.91
C ALA A 311 14.06 5.72 -20.21
N PHE A 312 14.11 6.76 -19.38
CA PHE A 312 13.29 7.95 -19.52
C PHE A 312 13.79 8.90 -20.61
N ASP A 313 15.11 9.01 -20.76
CA ASP A 313 15.74 9.86 -21.77
C ASP A 313 15.92 9.15 -23.14
N ALA A 314 15.54 7.87 -23.23
CA ALA A 314 15.65 7.08 -24.44
C ALA A 314 14.84 7.67 -25.62
N PRO A 315 15.35 7.61 -26.86
CA PRO A 315 14.76 8.31 -28.00
C PRO A 315 13.46 7.69 -28.51
N ASP A 316 13.25 6.39 -28.28
CA ASP A 316 12.11 5.63 -28.77
C ASP A 316 11.75 4.46 -27.83
N ALA A 317 10.61 3.82 -28.11
CA ALA A 317 10.11 2.71 -27.30
C ALA A 317 11.02 1.47 -27.37
N GLN A 318 11.68 1.26 -28.50
CA GLN A 318 12.61 0.15 -28.73
C GLN A 318 13.85 0.26 -27.83
N ALA A 319 14.35 1.47 -27.59
CA ALA A 319 15.42 1.75 -26.65
C ALA A 319 14.92 1.80 -25.20
N ALA A 320 13.74 2.37 -24.94
CA ALA A 320 13.23 2.56 -23.58
C ALA A 320 12.72 1.26 -22.93
N ALA A 321 11.97 0.43 -23.66
CA ALA A 321 11.26 -0.71 -23.10
C ALA A 321 12.18 -1.77 -22.46
N PRO A 322 13.33 -2.15 -23.06
CA PRO A 322 14.27 -3.07 -22.42
C PRO A 322 14.78 -2.58 -21.06
N LEU A 323 15.07 -1.29 -20.93
CA LEU A 323 15.56 -0.68 -19.69
C LEU A 323 14.46 -0.62 -18.61
N TRP A 324 13.22 -0.31 -19.01
CA TRP A 324 12.08 -0.39 -18.08
C TRP A 324 11.77 -1.84 -17.67
N ARG A 325 11.96 -2.81 -18.57
CA ARG A 325 11.82 -4.25 -18.26
C ARG A 325 12.93 -4.77 -17.36
N GLU A 326 14.15 -4.23 -17.43
CA GLU A 326 15.21 -4.53 -16.45
C GLU A 326 14.76 -4.16 -15.03
N LEU A 327 14.09 -3.00 -14.88
CA LEU A 327 13.57 -2.58 -13.58
C LEU A 327 12.33 -3.37 -13.13
N PHE A 328 11.39 -3.60 -14.04
CA PHE A 328 10.03 -4.05 -13.68
C PHE A 328 9.69 -5.48 -14.12
N GLY A 329 10.64 -6.17 -14.75
CA GLY A 329 10.48 -7.53 -15.25
C GLY A 329 9.41 -7.65 -16.32
N ASP A 330 8.91 -8.88 -16.49
CA ASP A 330 8.03 -9.24 -17.60
C ASP A 330 6.65 -8.57 -17.59
N LYS A 331 6.28 -7.88 -16.49
CA LYS A 331 5.03 -7.12 -16.42
C LYS A 331 5.10 -5.81 -17.18
N PHE A 332 6.29 -5.28 -17.46
CA PHE A 332 6.41 -4.10 -18.31
C PHE A 332 6.38 -4.53 -19.79
N PRO A 333 5.57 -3.90 -20.66
CA PRO A 333 5.42 -4.35 -22.06
C PRO A 333 6.72 -4.36 -22.86
N ASN A 334 6.82 -5.26 -23.84
CA ASN A 334 7.86 -5.19 -24.87
C ASN A 334 7.57 -4.04 -25.85
N ALA A 335 8.61 -3.51 -26.49
CA ALA A 335 8.43 -2.64 -27.65
C ALA A 335 7.77 -3.43 -28.80
N PRO A 336 7.05 -2.77 -29.73
CA PRO A 336 6.48 -3.44 -30.88
C PRO A 336 7.60 -3.89 -31.82
N ASP A 337 7.44 -5.06 -32.44
CA ASP A 337 8.42 -5.57 -33.40
C ASP A 337 8.65 -4.56 -34.53
N ALA A 338 9.91 -4.28 -34.84
CA ALA A 338 10.33 -3.29 -35.85
C ALA A 338 10.00 -3.67 -37.31
N GLY A 339 9.10 -4.64 -37.55
CA GLY A 339 8.92 -5.34 -38.83
C GLY A 339 7.48 -5.44 -39.36
N GLY A 340 6.56 -4.57 -38.94
CA GLY A 340 5.16 -4.55 -39.40
C GLY A 340 4.92 -3.92 -40.78
N GLY A 341 5.81 -4.13 -41.76
CA GLY A 341 5.58 -3.80 -43.16
C GLY A 341 4.77 -4.90 -43.87
N GLY A 342 3.52 -5.11 -43.48
CA GLY A 342 2.61 -6.06 -44.12
C GLY A 342 1.41 -5.33 -44.72
N SER A 343 1.21 -5.46 -46.04
CA SER A 343 0.02 -4.98 -46.77
C SER A 343 -1.30 -5.42 -46.11
N PRO A 344 -2.43 -4.72 -46.34
CA PRO A 344 -3.65 -4.91 -45.55
C PRO A 344 -4.32 -6.23 -45.91
N SER A 345 -4.06 -7.29 -45.12
CA SER A 345 -4.86 -8.51 -45.15
C SER A 345 -5.85 -8.54 -43.99
N LYS A 346 -7.12 -8.42 -44.35
CA LYS A 346 -8.37 -8.71 -43.63
C LYS A 346 -8.23 -9.32 -42.22
N GLY A 347 -8.81 -8.61 -41.25
CA GLY A 347 -9.69 -9.18 -40.23
C GLY A 347 -9.04 -10.05 -39.15
N GLY A 348 -8.62 -9.42 -38.06
CA GLY A 348 -8.23 -10.10 -36.84
C GLY A 348 -8.27 -9.16 -35.64
N PHE A 349 -9.46 -8.80 -35.18
CA PHE A 349 -9.64 -8.17 -33.88
C PHE A 349 -9.21 -9.17 -32.80
N SER A 350 -8.14 -8.85 -32.06
CA SER A 350 -7.92 -9.48 -30.76
C SER A 350 -9.09 -9.09 -29.86
N LYS A 351 -9.85 -10.09 -29.40
CA LYS A 351 -11.03 -9.90 -28.55
C LYS A 351 -10.64 -9.17 -27.26
N HIS A 352 -11.22 -7.99 -27.08
CA HIS A 352 -11.34 -7.33 -25.79
C HIS A 352 -12.22 -8.21 -24.90
N GLU A 353 -11.73 -8.67 -23.75
CA GLU A 353 -12.57 -9.31 -22.72
C GLU A 353 -13.34 -8.25 -21.91
N GLY A 354 -14.13 -7.44 -22.62
CA GLY A 354 -15.13 -6.56 -22.04
C GLY A 354 -16.42 -6.75 -22.83
N GLY A 355 -17.43 -7.37 -22.20
CA GLY A 355 -18.76 -7.50 -22.80
C GLY A 355 -19.39 -6.13 -23.10
N PRO A 356 -20.48 -6.09 -23.89
CA PRO A 356 -21.06 -4.84 -24.38
C PRO A 356 -21.73 -4.08 -23.23
N GLY A 357 -20.98 -3.16 -22.61
CA GLY A 357 -21.51 -2.15 -21.72
C GLY A 357 -21.87 -0.90 -22.53
N THR A 358 -23.16 -0.62 -22.65
CA THR A 358 -23.70 0.66 -23.15
C THR A 358 -23.00 1.85 -22.50
N VAL A 359 -22.36 2.68 -23.32
CA VAL A 359 -21.78 3.96 -22.91
C VAL A 359 -22.92 4.92 -22.53
N GLY A 360 -23.15 5.10 -21.23
CA GLY A 360 -23.92 6.22 -20.72
C GLY A 360 -23.08 7.50 -20.82
N GLY A 361 -23.55 8.48 -21.58
CA GLY A 361 -22.84 9.74 -21.82
C GLY A 361 -22.57 10.52 -20.52
N GLY A 362 -21.30 10.63 -20.14
CA GLY A 362 -20.80 11.50 -19.08
C GLY A 362 -20.19 12.78 -19.66
N ARG A 363 -20.73 13.93 -19.26
CA ARG A 363 -20.34 15.28 -19.69
C ARG A 363 -18.90 15.62 -19.31
N PHE A 364 -17.98 15.57 -20.26
CA PHE A 364 -16.82 16.47 -20.30
C PHE A 364 -16.61 16.93 -21.74
N ALA A 365 -17.50 17.82 -22.16
CA ALA A 365 -17.25 18.76 -23.23
C ALA A 365 -17.80 20.10 -22.73
N ARG A 366 -16.90 20.98 -22.27
CA ARG A 366 -16.90 22.43 -22.52
C ARG A 366 -15.77 23.10 -21.73
N GLU A 367 -14.95 23.78 -22.52
CA GLU A 367 -14.09 24.96 -22.26
C GLU A 367 -13.18 25.00 -21.04
#